data_AF-A0A5B1BH01-F1
#
_entry.id   AF-A0A5B1BH01-F1
#
_cell.length_a   1.000
_cell.length_b   1.000
_cell.length_c   1.000
_cell.angle_alpha   90.00
_cell.angle_beta   90.00
_cell.angle_gamma   90.00
#
_symmetry.space_group_name_H-M   'P 1'
#
loop_
_entity.id
_entity.type
_entity.pdbx_description
1 polymer ?
#
loop_
_entity_poly.entity_id
_entity_poly.type
_entity_poly.pdbx_seq_one_letter_code
_entity_poly.pdbx_strand_id
1 'polypeptide(L)'
;MNKLQIDNTDQLIYENDILELTVLGGIRLEGLDRMRITVKVQLQESSRPPVRHNLDLYNDTQLEKFIRKCAEKLEIGTNVIAANLSELTEELEKYKLNLIKQKEENLKPKVKQLNIAEKEVAETFLTQPDLLQTTNDLIGKSGVIGEETNRLLMYLIFTSRKRQQPLHVISLGSSGTGKTHLQSSVGELIPEEERVSITTLSENAFYYFGKQELKHKVILIEDLDGAENALYPLRELQTKKRIVKTIASKNHKGETQTKYLVVEGPVCVAGCTTKEHIYEDNANRSFLIYLDESTIQDEKIMGYQRQLSAGEINTYEQKEIQEFLQNTQRILKPITVRNPYANKLNLPQSVFKPRRTNNHYLQFIEAITFYYQYQREQQTDKETGEMYIETTLEDIENANMLLKEVLLRKSDELTGSCRNYLENLKEYLKTKKKKDFTALEVRKQLRLPKTTQWRYHKQLIDSYLIQLIKQKGKQTNRYKLTNEKEYQELEAQIQTVLDDCLSKIKNTVCGDSLRSSVPKRSKSKMERLNKTKTAN
;
A
#
# COMPACT_ATOMS: atom_id res chain seq x y z
N MET A 1 38.96 -26.15 -26.17
CA MET A 1 37.81 -25.89 -25.28
C MET A 1 36.63 -25.62 -26.18
N ASN A 2 35.83 -26.65 -26.48
CA ASN A 2 34.66 -26.49 -27.35
C ASN A 2 33.57 -25.85 -26.50
N LYS A 3 33.05 -24.68 -26.90
CA LYS A 3 32.00 -23.97 -26.17
C LYS A 3 30.83 -23.74 -27.10
N LEU A 4 29.62 -23.93 -26.57
CA LEU A 4 28.40 -23.47 -27.21
C LEU A 4 28.44 -21.94 -27.30
N GLN A 5 28.36 -21.41 -28.51
CA GLN A 5 28.22 -19.97 -28.78
C GLN A 5 26.74 -19.59 -28.61
N ILE A 6 26.50 -18.53 -27.83
CA ILE A 6 25.16 -18.14 -27.33
C ILE A 6 24.84 -16.69 -27.73
N ASP A 7 25.50 -16.15 -28.75
CA ASP A 7 25.34 -14.74 -29.14
C ASP A 7 23.95 -14.43 -29.71
N ASN A 8 23.23 -15.46 -30.18
CA ASN A 8 21.85 -15.36 -30.67
C ASN A 8 20.97 -16.46 -30.05
N THR A 9 19.88 -16.07 -29.39
CA THR A 9 18.94 -17.02 -28.76
C THR A 9 18.21 -17.91 -29.77
N ASP A 10 18.08 -17.47 -31.01
CA ASP A 10 17.42 -18.24 -32.09
C ASP A 10 18.41 -19.14 -32.85
N GLN A 11 19.71 -19.01 -32.59
CA GLN A 11 20.76 -19.78 -33.25
C GLN A 11 21.91 -20.09 -32.29
N LEU A 12 21.96 -21.32 -31.80
CA LEU A 12 23.04 -21.80 -30.93
C LEU A 12 24.03 -22.61 -31.75
N ILE A 13 25.32 -22.28 -31.67
CA ILE A 13 26.36 -22.92 -32.48
C ILE A 13 27.32 -23.67 -31.55
N TYR A 14 27.47 -24.97 -31.77
CA TYR A 14 28.52 -25.77 -31.17
C TYR A 14 29.48 -26.18 -32.28
N GLU A 15 30.74 -25.79 -32.15
CA GLU A 15 31.77 -26.09 -33.13
C GLU A 15 32.97 -26.77 -32.48
N ASN A 16 33.61 -27.65 -33.24
CA ASN A 16 34.93 -28.17 -32.95
C ASN A 16 35.72 -28.33 -34.27
N ASP A 17 36.91 -28.90 -34.17
CA ASP A 17 37.85 -29.06 -35.28
C ASP A 17 37.29 -29.89 -36.47
N ILE A 18 36.15 -30.59 -36.31
CA ILE A 18 35.60 -31.52 -37.30
C ILE A 18 34.20 -31.11 -37.75
N LEU A 19 33.33 -30.69 -36.83
CA LEU A 19 31.90 -30.46 -37.05
C LEU A 19 31.46 -29.10 -36.52
N GLU A 20 30.53 -28.49 -37.25
CA GLU A 20 29.69 -27.39 -36.76
C GLU A 20 28.24 -27.90 -36.63
N LEU A 21 27.73 -27.86 -35.40
CA LEU A 21 26.35 -28.18 -35.04
C LEU A 21 25.61 -26.88 -34.73
N THR A 22 24.64 -26.51 -35.56
CA THR A 22 23.77 -25.35 -35.33
C THR A 22 22.38 -25.81 -34.88
N VAL A 23 21.92 -25.34 -33.73
CA VAL A 23 20.53 -25.45 -33.30
C VAL A 23 19.75 -24.25 -33.81
N LEU A 24 18.73 -24.51 -34.62
CA LEU A 24 17.89 -23.49 -35.27
C LEU A 24 16.56 -23.32 -34.52
N GLY A 25 16.20 -22.08 -34.21
CA GLY A 25 14.95 -21.72 -33.52
C GLY A 25 15.00 -21.85 -32.00
N GLY A 26 16.20 -21.92 -31.43
CA GLY A 26 16.42 -22.02 -29.98
C GLY A 26 15.91 -23.32 -29.34
N ILE A 27 15.75 -23.28 -28.01
CA ILE A 27 15.25 -24.41 -27.21
C ILE A 27 14.00 -24.02 -26.42
N ARG A 28 13.05 -24.96 -26.28
CA ARG A 28 11.86 -24.77 -25.43
C ARG A 28 12.22 -24.99 -23.96
N LEU A 29 11.80 -24.06 -23.11
CA LEU A 29 12.04 -24.11 -21.65
C LEU A 29 11.02 -24.98 -20.90
N GLU A 30 9.89 -25.31 -21.52
CA GLU A 30 8.82 -26.15 -20.95
C GLU A 30 9.06 -27.64 -21.24
N GLY A 31 8.78 -28.51 -20.27
CA GLY A 31 9.00 -29.96 -20.39
C GLY A 31 10.47 -30.34 -20.25
N LEU A 32 10.90 -30.64 -19.02
CA LEU A 32 12.28 -31.08 -18.73
C LEU A 32 12.56 -32.50 -19.23
N ASP A 33 11.51 -33.26 -19.54
CA ASP A 33 11.56 -34.64 -20.04
C ASP A 33 11.89 -34.77 -21.52
N ARG A 34 12.01 -33.65 -22.26
CA ARG A 34 12.21 -33.64 -23.72
C ARG A 34 13.18 -32.55 -24.17
N MET A 35 13.89 -32.81 -25.26
CA MET A 35 14.85 -31.90 -25.89
C MET A 35 14.64 -31.87 -27.41
N ARG A 36 13.49 -31.36 -27.83
CA ARG A 36 13.14 -31.20 -29.25
C ARG A 36 13.83 -30.01 -29.86
N ILE A 37 14.65 -30.26 -30.87
CA ILE A 37 15.42 -29.23 -31.58
C ILE A 37 15.41 -29.48 -33.08
N THR A 38 15.67 -28.42 -33.85
CA THR A 38 16.07 -28.55 -35.25
C THR A 38 17.58 -28.33 -35.32
N VAL A 39 18.33 -29.38 -35.64
CA VAL A 39 19.80 -29.33 -35.72
C VAL A 39 20.25 -29.35 -37.18
N LYS A 40 21.26 -28.53 -37.48
CA LYS A 40 22.03 -28.51 -38.72
C LYS A 40 23.44 -29.02 -38.39
N VAL A 41 23.91 -30.04 -39.11
CA VAL A 41 25.24 -30.64 -38.96
C VAL A 41 26.03 -30.38 -40.23
N GLN A 42 27.22 -29.79 -40.11
CA GLN A 42 28.14 -29.55 -41.23
C GLN A 42 29.56 -29.95 -40.85
N LEU A 43 30.34 -30.39 -41.83
CA LEU A 43 31.78 -30.59 -41.67
C LEU A 43 32.52 -29.26 -41.84
N GLN A 44 33.52 -29.01 -41.01
CA GLN A 44 34.42 -27.89 -41.22
C GLN A 44 35.25 -28.13 -42.51
N GLU A 45 35.45 -27.06 -43.29
CA GLU A 45 36.28 -27.08 -44.51
C GLU A 45 35.87 -28.09 -45.60
N SER A 46 34.60 -28.51 -45.63
CA SER A 46 34.08 -29.46 -46.63
C SER A 46 33.07 -28.82 -47.59
N SER A 47 33.08 -29.24 -48.86
CA SER A 47 32.07 -28.89 -49.87
C SER A 47 30.78 -29.71 -49.76
N ARG A 48 30.70 -30.67 -48.81
CA ARG A 48 29.51 -31.50 -48.60
C ARG A 48 28.35 -30.67 -48.03
N PRO A 49 27.11 -30.86 -48.52
CA PRO A 49 25.97 -30.10 -48.04
C PRO A 49 25.62 -30.47 -46.58
N PRO A 50 25.21 -29.50 -45.75
CA PRO A 50 24.84 -29.76 -44.37
C PRO A 50 23.56 -30.60 -44.25
N VAL A 51 23.49 -31.43 -43.21
CA VAL A 51 22.32 -32.23 -42.89
C VAL A 51 21.45 -31.48 -41.88
N ARG A 52 20.17 -31.29 -42.19
CA ARG A 52 19.20 -30.66 -41.27
C ARG A 52 18.14 -31.67 -40.84
N HIS A 53 17.81 -31.72 -39.56
CA HIS A 53 16.75 -32.57 -39.06
C HIS A 53 16.12 -32.03 -37.77
N ASN A 54 14.84 -32.32 -37.60
CA ASN A 54 14.14 -32.08 -36.34
C ASN A 54 14.08 -33.41 -35.59
N LEU A 55 14.58 -33.43 -34.36
CA LEU A 55 14.59 -34.60 -33.49
C LEU A 55 14.47 -34.22 -32.03
N ASP A 56 14.11 -35.20 -31.21
CA ASP A 56 14.23 -35.13 -29.76
C ASP A 56 15.57 -35.78 -29.34
N LEU A 57 16.49 -35.00 -28.76
CA LEU A 57 17.82 -35.51 -28.37
C LEU A 57 17.75 -36.59 -27.28
N TYR A 58 16.65 -36.64 -26.52
CA TYR A 58 16.42 -37.67 -25.49
C TYR A 58 15.76 -38.94 -26.04
N ASN A 59 15.46 -39.00 -27.34
CA ASN A 59 14.91 -40.18 -27.98
C ASN A 59 15.99 -40.95 -28.73
N ASP A 60 16.53 -42.00 -28.11
CA ASP A 60 17.60 -42.83 -28.66
C ASP A 60 17.29 -43.36 -30.07
N THR A 61 16.03 -43.73 -30.35
CA THR A 61 15.66 -44.27 -31.66
C THR A 61 15.74 -43.20 -32.76
N GLN A 62 15.39 -41.96 -32.45
CA GLN A 62 15.53 -40.84 -33.40
C GLN A 62 17.00 -40.43 -33.54
N LEU A 63 17.73 -40.41 -32.42
CA LEU A 63 19.14 -40.05 -32.38
C LEU A 63 20.00 -41.02 -33.20
N GLU A 64 19.82 -42.34 -33.02
CA GLU A 64 20.55 -43.36 -33.80
C GLU A 64 20.29 -43.24 -35.31
N LYS A 65 19.02 -43.07 -35.71
CA LYS A 65 18.64 -42.87 -37.11
C LYS A 65 19.30 -41.61 -37.68
N PHE A 66 19.35 -40.54 -36.89
CA PHE A 66 19.98 -39.29 -37.29
C PHE A 66 21.51 -39.41 -37.41
N ILE A 67 22.16 -40.09 -36.47
CA ILE A 67 23.60 -40.37 -36.50
C ILE A 67 23.97 -41.16 -37.76
N ARG A 68 23.24 -42.24 -38.08
CA ARG A 68 23.48 -43.03 -39.30
C ARG A 68 23.33 -42.18 -40.56
N LYS A 69 22.26 -41.37 -40.64
CA LYS A 69 22.00 -40.48 -41.77
C LYS A 69 23.11 -39.43 -41.94
N CYS A 70 23.63 -38.88 -40.85
CA CYS A 70 24.74 -37.94 -40.89
C CYS A 70 26.05 -38.63 -41.28
N ALA A 71 26.32 -39.82 -40.75
CA ALA A 71 27.51 -40.61 -41.07
C ALA A 71 27.57 -40.96 -42.56
N GLU A 72 26.44 -41.37 -43.15
CA GLU A 72 26.33 -41.68 -44.59
C GLU A 72 26.52 -40.43 -45.46
N LYS A 73 25.85 -39.31 -45.14
CA LYS A 73 25.88 -38.11 -45.98
C LYS A 73 27.18 -37.31 -45.87
N LEU A 74 27.80 -37.34 -44.70
CA LEU A 74 29.02 -36.60 -44.42
C LEU A 74 30.27 -37.49 -44.52
N GLU A 75 30.11 -38.81 -44.72
CA GLU A 75 31.18 -39.81 -44.79
C GLU A 75 32.13 -39.77 -43.58
N ILE A 76 31.55 -39.74 -42.39
CA ILE A 76 32.26 -39.71 -41.11
C ILE A 76 31.78 -40.84 -40.20
N GLY A 77 32.66 -41.30 -39.31
CA GLY A 77 32.34 -42.37 -38.38
C GLY A 77 31.17 -42.02 -37.46
N THR A 78 30.27 -42.97 -37.24
CA THR A 78 29.11 -42.83 -36.34
C THR A 78 29.52 -42.43 -34.93
N ASN A 79 30.66 -42.93 -34.45
CA ASN A 79 31.18 -42.62 -33.11
C ASN A 79 31.54 -41.14 -32.95
N VAL A 80 32.06 -40.50 -34.01
CA VAL A 80 32.42 -39.08 -33.99
C VAL A 80 31.15 -38.23 -33.85
N ILE A 81 30.13 -38.51 -34.66
CA ILE A 81 28.85 -37.78 -34.61
C ILE A 81 28.13 -38.04 -33.27
N ALA A 82 28.15 -39.26 -32.76
CA ALA A 82 27.54 -39.61 -31.48
C ALA A 82 28.18 -38.85 -30.31
N ALA A 83 29.52 -38.81 -30.23
CA ALA A 83 30.24 -38.06 -29.21
C ALA A 83 29.89 -36.57 -29.26
N ASN A 84 29.89 -35.99 -30.47
CA ASN A 84 29.55 -34.58 -30.69
C ASN A 84 28.11 -34.23 -30.30
N LEU A 85 27.14 -35.08 -30.64
CA LEU A 85 25.75 -34.88 -30.24
C LEU A 85 25.55 -35.04 -28.74
N SER A 86 26.31 -35.93 -28.09
CA SER A 86 26.31 -36.05 -26.63
C SER A 86 26.84 -34.79 -25.96
N GLU A 87 27.96 -34.25 -26.42
CA GLU A 87 28.54 -32.99 -25.92
C GLU A 87 27.59 -31.80 -26.14
N LEU A 88 26.99 -31.70 -27.33
CA LEU A 88 25.96 -30.69 -27.60
C LEU A 88 24.78 -30.83 -26.62
N THR A 89 24.33 -32.06 -26.35
CA THR A 89 23.20 -32.30 -25.43
C THR A 89 23.53 -31.79 -24.02
N GLU A 90 24.73 -32.08 -23.52
CA GLU A 90 25.18 -31.63 -22.20
C GLU A 90 25.26 -30.09 -22.12
N GLU A 91 25.79 -29.44 -23.16
CA GLU A 91 25.87 -27.97 -23.20
C GLU A 91 24.48 -27.32 -23.33
N LEU A 92 23.55 -27.91 -24.09
CA LEU A 92 22.17 -27.46 -24.18
C LEU A 92 21.42 -27.64 -22.85
N GLU A 93 21.71 -28.69 -22.09
CA GLU A 93 21.14 -28.90 -20.74
C GLU A 93 21.62 -27.81 -19.76
N LYS A 94 22.93 -27.54 -19.74
CA LYS A 94 23.50 -26.45 -18.94
C LYS A 94 22.87 -25.10 -19.31
N TYR A 95 22.75 -24.83 -20.62
CA TYR A 95 22.13 -23.62 -21.13
C TYR A 95 20.64 -23.52 -20.73
N LYS A 96 19.86 -24.59 -20.90
CA LYS A 96 18.44 -24.66 -20.51
C LYS A 96 18.25 -24.39 -19.01
N LEU A 97 19.06 -25.02 -18.17
CA LEU A 97 19.04 -24.81 -16.72
C LEU A 97 19.40 -23.38 -16.33
N ASN A 98 20.41 -22.79 -16.98
CA ASN A 98 20.79 -21.40 -16.75
C ASN A 98 19.70 -20.42 -17.19
N LEU A 99 19.05 -20.63 -18.34
CA LEU A 99 17.93 -19.80 -18.77
C LEU A 99 16.73 -19.90 -17.83
N ILE A 100 16.42 -21.10 -17.32
CA ILE A 100 15.36 -21.28 -16.32
C ILE A 100 15.71 -20.50 -15.05
N LYS A 101 16.94 -20.64 -14.53
CA LYS A 101 17.41 -19.87 -13.37
C LYS A 101 17.37 -18.37 -13.60
N GLN A 102 17.85 -17.88 -14.74
CA GLN A 102 17.80 -16.47 -15.10
C GLN A 102 16.38 -15.95 -15.25
N LYS A 103 15.47 -16.74 -15.82
CA LYS A 103 14.05 -16.38 -15.92
C LYS A 103 13.40 -16.31 -14.54
N GLU A 104 13.70 -17.26 -13.66
CA GLU A 104 13.27 -17.23 -12.26
C GLU A 104 13.87 -16.06 -11.48
N GLU A 105 15.14 -15.70 -11.72
CA GLU A 105 15.81 -14.56 -11.10
C GLU A 105 15.30 -13.21 -11.63
N ASN A 106 15.04 -13.08 -12.93
CA ASN A 106 14.46 -11.88 -13.53
C ASN A 106 13.00 -11.66 -13.09
N LEU A 107 12.29 -12.73 -12.73
CA LEU A 107 10.96 -12.66 -12.14
C LEU A 107 10.99 -12.32 -10.64
N LYS A 108 12.14 -12.43 -9.96
CA LYS A 108 12.25 -11.99 -8.56
C LYS A 108 12.28 -10.45 -8.53
N PRO A 109 11.50 -9.82 -7.64
CA PRO A 109 11.54 -8.37 -7.48
C PRO A 109 12.96 -7.94 -7.08
N LYS A 110 13.57 -7.06 -7.87
CA LYS A 110 14.87 -6.46 -7.56
C LYS A 110 14.71 -5.51 -6.38
N VAL A 111 15.09 -5.95 -5.18
CA VAL A 111 15.09 -5.11 -3.98
C VAL A 111 16.31 -4.19 -4.04
N LYS A 112 16.10 -2.87 -3.96
CA LYS A 112 17.21 -1.91 -3.91
C LYS A 112 17.94 -2.08 -2.58
N GLN A 113 19.23 -2.40 -2.63
CA GLN A 113 20.09 -2.38 -1.46
C GLN A 113 20.66 -0.97 -1.27
N LEU A 114 20.32 -0.33 -0.15
CA LEU A 114 20.86 0.99 0.17
C LEU A 114 22.35 0.92 0.47
N ASN A 115 23.10 1.89 -0.05
CA ASN A 115 24.48 2.10 0.35
C ASN A 115 24.56 2.75 1.75
N ILE A 116 25.77 2.84 2.32
CA ILE A 116 25.96 3.35 3.69
C ILE A 116 25.54 4.83 3.79
N ALA A 117 25.92 5.65 2.81
CA ALA A 117 25.57 7.08 2.79
C ALA A 117 24.06 7.32 2.72
N GLU A 118 23.33 6.59 1.86
CA GLU A 118 21.87 6.66 1.76
C GLU A 118 21.18 6.28 3.07
N LYS A 119 21.73 5.28 3.79
CA LYS A 119 21.21 4.89 5.11
C LYS A 119 21.46 5.98 6.14
N GLU A 120 22.66 6.53 6.20
CA GLU A 120 23.01 7.60 7.15
C GLU A 120 22.17 8.86 6.93
N VAL A 121 21.95 9.27 5.67
CA VAL A 121 21.11 10.44 5.36
C VAL A 121 19.65 10.19 5.76
N ALA A 122 19.11 9.00 5.47
CA ALA A 122 17.76 8.64 5.85
C ALA A 122 17.58 8.53 7.38
N GLU A 123 18.56 7.97 8.10
CA GLU A 123 18.55 7.85 9.56
C GLU A 123 18.68 9.22 10.23
N THR A 124 19.57 10.09 9.70
CA THR A 124 19.70 11.47 10.16
C THR A 124 18.38 12.21 10.02
N PHE A 125 17.67 12.03 8.91
CA PHE A 125 16.34 12.62 8.73
C PHE A 125 15.31 12.08 9.73
N LEU A 126 15.24 10.76 9.94
CA LEU A 126 14.27 10.18 10.87
C LEU A 126 14.52 10.56 12.35
N THR A 127 15.71 11.07 12.67
CA THR A 127 16.07 11.58 14.01
C THR A 127 15.82 13.08 14.20
N GLN A 128 15.42 13.81 13.16
CA GLN A 128 15.17 15.25 13.22
C GLN A 128 13.90 15.62 14.02
N PRO A 129 13.90 16.76 14.73
CA PRO A 129 12.66 17.31 15.31
C PRO A 129 11.65 17.65 14.20
N ASP A 130 10.37 17.80 14.57
CA ASP A 130 9.28 18.16 13.65
C ASP A 130 9.19 17.25 12.42
N LEU A 131 9.46 15.95 12.62
CA LEU A 131 9.58 14.95 11.56
C LEU A 131 8.36 14.92 10.64
N LEU A 132 7.14 14.94 11.17
CA LEU A 132 5.93 14.92 10.35
C LEU A 132 5.77 16.15 9.46
N GLN A 133 6.09 17.34 9.98
CA GLN A 133 6.02 18.57 9.21
C GLN A 133 7.05 18.55 8.08
N THR A 134 8.31 18.22 8.40
CA THR A 134 9.39 18.13 7.41
C THR A 134 9.09 17.06 6.36
N THR A 135 8.53 15.92 6.78
CA THR A 135 8.05 14.87 5.86
C THR A 135 6.97 15.41 4.94
N ASN A 136 5.99 16.14 5.47
CA ASN A 136 4.91 16.70 4.68
C ASN A 136 5.42 17.72 3.65
N ASP A 137 6.38 18.55 4.03
CA ASP A 137 7.01 19.52 3.13
C ASP A 137 7.75 18.82 1.99
N LEU A 138 8.48 17.73 2.29
CA LEU A 138 9.13 16.90 1.27
C LEU A 138 8.13 16.20 0.35
N ILE A 139 7.00 15.69 0.88
CA ILE A 139 5.91 15.15 0.07
C ILE A 139 5.36 16.22 -0.89
N GLY A 140 5.24 17.47 -0.45
CA GLY A 140 4.85 18.57 -1.32
C GLY A 140 5.87 18.86 -2.40
N LYS A 141 7.15 18.90 -2.04
CA LYS A 141 8.27 19.16 -2.97
C LYS A 141 8.49 18.02 -3.97
N SER A 142 8.12 16.78 -3.66
CA SER A 142 8.15 15.68 -4.62
C SER A 142 7.06 15.73 -5.69
N GLY A 143 6.13 16.70 -5.61
CA GLY A 143 5.10 16.94 -6.61
C GLY A 143 3.66 16.62 -6.18
N VAL A 144 3.44 16.22 -4.92
CA VAL A 144 2.08 16.00 -4.38
C VAL A 144 1.48 17.32 -3.88
N ILE A 145 0.82 18.07 -4.77
CA ILE A 145 0.34 19.43 -4.48
C ILE A 145 -0.97 19.46 -3.68
N GLY A 146 -0.98 20.28 -2.62
CA GLY A 146 -2.13 20.45 -1.73
C GLY A 146 -2.47 19.18 -0.97
N GLU A 147 -3.73 19.02 -0.54
CA GLU A 147 -4.18 17.84 0.22
C GLU A 147 -3.28 17.55 1.44
N GLU A 148 -2.78 18.58 2.12
CA GLU A 148 -1.65 18.49 3.06
C GLU A 148 -1.90 17.52 4.22
N THR A 149 -3.12 17.49 4.75
CA THR A 149 -3.54 16.52 5.77
C THR A 149 -3.69 15.12 5.18
N ASN A 150 -4.38 15.01 4.04
CA ASN A 150 -4.71 13.73 3.41
C ASN A 150 -3.48 13.00 2.86
N ARG A 151 -2.51 13.71 2.26
CA ARG A 151 -1.27 13.12 1.73
C ARG A 151 -0.38 12.59 2.85
N LEU A 152 -0.27 13.31 3.97
CA LEU A 152 0.50 12.86 5.14
C LEU A 152 -0.18 11.68 5.84
N LEU A 153 -1.50 11.76 6.05
CA LEU A 153 -2.31 10.66 6.59
C LEU A 153 -2.13 9.39 5.75
N MET A 154 -2.23 9.50 4.42
CA MET A 154 -2.07 8.38 3.51
C MET A 154 -0.65 7.80 3.54
N TYR A 155 0.38 8.66 3.58
CA TYR A 155 1.78 8.22 3.70
C TYR A 155 2.04 7.42 4.98
N LEU A 156 1.49 7.85 6.12
CA LEU A 156 1.59 7.13 7.39
C LEU A 156 0.82 5.81 7.37
N ILE A 157 -0.37 5.78 6.76
CA ILE A 157 -1.14 4.54 6.55
C ILE A 157 -0.33 3.56 5.68
N PHE A 158 0.29 4.01 4.60
CA PHE A 158 1.14 3.15 3.76
C PHE A 158 2.36 2.63 4.51
N THR A 159 2.96 3.46 5.38
CA THR A 159 4.07 3.09 6.27
C THR A 159 3.71 1.93 7.21
N SER A 160 2.45 1.87 7.66
CA SER A 160 1.96 0.81 8.54
C SER A 160 2.03 -0.61 7.95
N ARG A 161 2.26 -0.77 6.62
CA ARG A 161 2.46 -2.08 5.97
C ARG A 161 3.55 -2.94 6.63
N LYS A 162 4.55 -2.29 7.23
CA LYS A 162 5.67 -2.94 7.93
C LYS A 162 5.31 -3.40 9.34
N ARG A 163 4.15 -3.00 9.86
CA ARG A 163 3.64 -3.41 11.17
C ARG A 163 2.87 -4.73 11.08
N GLN A 164 2.63 -5.34 12.23
CA GLN A 164 1.81 -6.55 12.30
C GLN A 164 0.34 -6.28 11.95
N GLN A 165 -0.18 -5.09 12.23
CA GLN A 165 -1.54 -4.67 11.92
C GLN A 165 -1.48 -3.41 11.05
N PRO A 166 -1.37 -3.55 9.72
CA PRO A 166 -1.45 -2.41 8.81
C PRO A 166 -2.83 -1.80 8.80
N LEU A 167 -2.85 -0.53 8.41
CA LEU A 167 -4.03 0.26 8.15
C LEU A 167 -4.37 0.23 6.66
N HIS A 168 -5.61 0.58 6.35
CA HIS A 168 -6.12 0.63 4.98
C HIS A 168 -6.79 1.98 4.75
N VAL A 169 -6.78 2.47 3.52
CA VAL A 169 -7.36 3.77 3.17
C VAL A 169 -8.24 3.64 1.94
N ILE A 170 -9.34 4.37 1.91
CA ILE A 170 -10.19 4.51 0.76
C ILE A 170 -10.42 6.00 0.50
N SER A 171 -10.08 6.42 -0.72
CA SER A 171 -10.26 7.78 -1.21
C SER A 171 -11.64 7.93 -1.85
N LEU A 172 -12.43 8.86 -1.32
CA LEU A 172 -13.79 9.19 -1.74
C LEU A 172 -13.82 10.58 -2.38
N GLY A 173 -14.62 10.73 -3.42
CA GLY A 173 -14.74 11.99 -4.15
C GLY A 173 -15.40 11.81 -5.51
N SER A 174 -15.91 12.89 -6.08
CA SER A 174 -16.55 12.87 -7.39
C SER A 174 -15.56 12.55 -8.52
N SER A 175 -16.05 12.15 -9.70
CA SER A 175 -15.15 11.86 -10.83
C SER A 175 -14.39 13.14 -11.23
N GLY A 176 -13.08 13.02 -11.48
CA GLY A 176 -12.23 14.15 -11.88
C GLY A 176 -11.58 14.92 -10.72
N THR A 177 -11.85 14.61 -9.46
CA THR A 177 -11.27 15.33 -8.29
C THR A 177 -9.83 14.96 -7.95
N GLY A 178 -9.16 14.13 -8.77
CA GLY A 178 -7.78 13.75 -8.52
C GLY A 178 -7.58 12.60 -7.50
N LYS A 179 -8.60 11.81 -7.16
CA LYS A 179 -8.48 10.63 -6.25
C LYS A 179 -7.31 9.71 -6.60
N THR A 180 -7.30 9.25 -7.84
CA THR A 180 -6.28 8.34 -8.36
C THR A 180 -4.93 9.03 -8.40
N HIS A 181 -4.89 10.33 -8.67
CA HIS A 181 -3.66 11.12 -8.66
C HIS A 181 -3.04 11.22 -7.25
N LEU A 182 -3.82 11.57 -6.23
CA LEU A 182 -3.35 11.61 -4.84
C LEU A 182 -2.81 10.23 -4.41
N GLN A 183 -3.58 9.17 -4.65
CA GLN A 183 -3.19 7.81 -4.28
C GLN A 183 -1.93 7.32 -5.01
N SER A 184 -1.83 7.55 -6.32
CA SER A 184 -0.66 7.16 -7.11
C SER A 184 0.58 7.95 -6.72
N SER A 185 0.46 9.28 -6.57
CA SER A 185 1.59 10.15 -6.23
C SER A 185 2.13 9.85 -4.83
N VAL A 186 1.28 9.62 -3.83
CA VAL A 186 1.74 9.18 -2.49
C VAL A 186 2.27 7.74 -2.55
N GLY A 187 1.66 6.89 -3.37
CA GLY A 187 2.11 5.52 -3.59
C GLY A 187 3.49 5.42 -4.24
N GLU A 188 3.88 6.41 -5.03
CA GLU A 188 5.20 6.56 -5.65
C GLU A 188 6.31 6.90 -4.65
N LEU A 189 5.95 7.37 -3.46
CA LEU A 189 6.88 7.61 -2.33
C LEU A 189 7.19 6.32 -1.57
N ILE A 190 6.47 5.23 -1.85
CA ILE A 190 6.73 3.89 -1.32
C ILE A 190 7.70 3.17 -2.26
N PRO A 191 8.70 2.43 -1.72
CA PRO A 191 9.62 1.64 -2.53
C PRO A 191 8.88 0.78 -3.56
N GLU A 192 9.38 0.76 -4.80
CA GLU A 192 8.75 0.03 -5.91
C GLU A 192 8.59 -1.47 -5.61
N GLU A 193 9.57 -2.04 -4.91
CA GLU A 193 9.55 -3.42 -4.47
C GLU A 193 8.51 -3.72 -3.36
N GLU A 194 8.00 -2.68 -2.67
CA GLU A 194 7.03 -2.76 -1.58
C GLU A 194 5.64 -2.20 -1.98
N ARG A 195 5.38 -1.93 -3.27
CA ARG A 195 4.07 -1.52 -3.78
C ARG A 195 3.61 -2.40 -4.95
N VAL A 196 2.30 -2.53 -5.11
CA VAL A 196 1.66 -3.22 -6.23
C VAL A 196 0.50 -2.35 -6.70
N SER A 197 0.60 -1.82 -7.92
CA SER A 197 -0.49 -1.06 -8.55
C SER A 197 -1.33 -1.99 -9.39
N ILE A 198 -2.65 -1.95 -9.18
CA ILE A 198 -3.60 -2.82 -9.88
C ILE A 198 -4.75 -2.00 -10.45
N THR A 199 -4.87 -2.04 -11.77
CA THR A 199 -5.92 -1.37 -12.54
C THR A 199 -7.19 -2.20 -12.62
N THR A 200 -7.06 -3.50 -12.91
CA THR A 200 -8.17 -4.45 -13.01
C THR A 200 -7.81 -5.77 -12.37
N LEU A 201 -8.75 -6.35 -11.63
CA LEU A 201 -8.49 -7.54 -10.81
C LEU A 201 -9.62 -8.55 -10.94
N SER A 202 -9.30 -9.76 -11.41
CA SER A 202 -10.22 -10.89 -11.28
C SER A 202 -10.14 -11.45 -9.86
N GLU A 203 -11.25 -11.93 -9.32
CA GLU A 203 -11.31 -12.53 -7.97
C GLU A 203 -10.21 -13.59 -7.76
N ASN A 204 -9.89 -14.35 -8.81
CA ASN A 204 -8.95 -15.45 -8.75
C ASN A 204 -7.48 -15.02 -8.76
N ALA A 205 -7.16 -13.85 -9.28
CA ALA A 205 -5.77 -13.43 -9.44
C ALA A 205 -5.03 -13.34 -8.09
N PHE A 206 -5.73 -12.95 -7.03
CA PHE A 206 -5.14 -12.86 -5.69
C PHE A 206 -4.56 -14.19 -5.17
N TYR A 207 -5.11 -15.33 -5.59
CA TYR A 207 -4.65 -16.63 -5.13
C TYR A 207 -3.43 -17.15 -5.92
N TYR A 208 -3.10 -16.52 -7.04
CA TYR A 208 -1.95 -16.93 -7.87
C TYR A 208 -0.67 -16.16 -7.57
N PHE A 209 -0.73 -15.14 -6.71
CA PHE A 209 0.49 -14.53 -6.16
C PHE A 209 1.29 -15.57 -5.37
N GLY A 210 2.61 -15.42 -5.37
CA GLY A 210 3.51 -16.20 -4.53
C GLY A 210 3.17 -16.04 -3.05
N LYS A 211 3.50 -17.07 -2.25
CA LYS A 211 3.10 -17.16 -0.84
C LYS A 211 3.40 -15.91 -0.01
N GLN A 212 4.54 -15.27 -0.22
CA GLN A 212 4.96 -14.05 0.50
C GLN A 212 5.03 -12.82 -0.41
N GLU A 213 4.53 -12.93 -1.64
CA GLU A 213 4.71 -11.90 -2.66
C GLU A 213 4.00 -10.59 -2.31
N LEU A 214 2.88 -10.65 -1.57
CA LEU A 214 2.14 -9.47 -1.11
C LEU A 214 2.56 -9.00 0.29
N LYS A 215 3.40 -9.77 1.00
CA LYS A 215 3.73 -9.47 2.39
C LYS A 215 4.48 -8.14 2.52
N HIS A 216 4.03 -7.30 3.43
CA HIS A 216 4.52 -5.93 3.67
C HIS A 216 4.41 -4.99 2.45
N LYS A 217 3.50 -5.27 1.51
CA LYS A 217 3.25 -4.41 0.35
C LYS A 217 2.03 -3.52 0.50
N VAL A 218 2.06 -2.37 -0.17
CA VAL A 218 0.88 -1.55 -0.43
C VAL A 218 0.24 -1.99 -1.74
N ILE A 219 -1.03 -2.38 -1.68
CA ILE A 219 -1.84 -2.70 -2.85
C ILE A 219 -2.65 -1.44 -3.19
N LEU A 220 -2.31 -0.80 -4.31
CA LEU A 220 -2.98 0.39 -4.83
C LEU A 220 -4.02 -0.04 -5.87
N ILE A 221 -5.30 0.15 -5.57
CA ILE A 221 -6.40 -0.16 -6.47
C ILE A 221 -6.94 1.16 -7.03
N GLU A 222 -6.82 1.35 -8.34
CA GLU A 222 -7.18 2.62 -8.98
C GLU A 222 -8.69 2.86 -9.00
N ASP A 223 -9.48 1.79 -9.18
CA ASP A 223 -10.94 1.85 -9.14
C ASP A 223 -11.53 0.61 -8.45
N LEU A 224 -12.06 0.80 -7.25
CA LEU A 224 -12.77 -0.24 -6.51
C LEU A 224 -14.12 -0.59 -7.15
N ASP A 225 -14.73 0.32 -7.91
CA ASP A 225 -16.05 0.10 -8.53
C ASP A 225 -15.96 -0.94 -9.65
N GLY A 226 -14.82 -1.01 -10.34
CA GLY A 226 -14.51 -2.06 -11.34
C GLY A 226 -14.00 -3.38 -10.74
N ALA A 227 -13.70 -3.42 -9.43
CA ALA A 227 -13.07 -4.54 -8.75
C ALA A 227 -13.98 -5.22 -7.71
N GLU A 228 -15.30 -5.09 -7.82
CA GLU A 228 -16.27 -5.59 -6.83
C GLU A 228 -16.06 -7.07 -6.47
N ASN A 229 -15.80 -7.92 -7.46
CA ASN A 229 -15.55 -9.35 -7.24
C ASN A 229 -14.25 -9.65 -6.47
N ALA A 230 -13.30 -8.70 -6.46
CA ALA A 230 -12.02 -8.83 -5.78
C ALA A 230 -12.04 -8.31 -4.33
N LEU A 231 -13.16 -7.72 -3.89
CA LEU A 231 -13.32 -7.17 -2.53
C LEU A 231 -13.31 -8.26 -1.44
N TYR A 232 -13.82 -9.47 -1.73
CA TYR A 232 -13.85 -10.55 -0.74
C TYR A 232 -12.44 -11.04 -0.36
N PRO A 233 -11.56 -11.44 -1.32
CA PRO A 233 -10.17 -11.78 -1.00
C PRO A 233 -9.42 -10.65 -0.26
N LEU A 234 -9.66 -9.40 -0.65
CA LEU A 234 -9.08 -8.23 0.03
C LEU A 234 -9.51 -8.16 1.50
N ARG A 235 -10.81 -8.30 1.78
CA ARG A 235 -11.34 -8.27 3.16
C ARG A 235 -10.74 -9.36 4.04
N GLU A 236 -10.53 -10.55 3.48
CA GLU A 236 -9.89 -11.66 4.18
C GLU A 236 -8.39 -11.38 4.41
N LEU A 237 -7.68 -10.79 3.44
CA LEU A 237 -6.29 -10.33 3.62
C LEU A 237 -6.17 -9.24 4.71
N GLN A 238 -7.08 -8.26 4.74
CA GLN A 238 -7.11 -7.21 5.76
C GLN A 238 -7.34 -7.79 7.17
N THR A 239 -8.26 -8.74 7.29
CA THR A 239 -8.69 -9.25 8.61
C THR A 239 -7.80 -10.40 9.12
N LYS A 240 -7.54 -11.40 8.27
CA LYS A 240 -6.82 -12.63 8.64
C LYS A 240 -5.34 -12.61 8.25
N LYS A 241 -4.90 -11.63 7.47
CA LYS A 241 -3.50 -11.51 6.97
C LYS A 241 -3.05 -12.71 6.15
N ARG A 242 -4.01 -13.51 5.63
CA ARG A 242 -3.77 -14.68 4.81
C ARG A 242 -5.05 -15.06 4.07
N ILE A 243 -4.90 -15.47 2.82
CA ILE A 243 -5.96 -16.12 2.04
C ILE A 243 -5.52 -17.50 1.58
N VAL A 244 -6.47 -18.41 1.46
CA VAL A 244 -6.25 -19.78 1.02
C VAL A 244 -7.34 -20.16 0.03
N LYS A 245 -6.93 -20.70 -1.12
CA LYS A 245 -7.85 -21.32 -2.07
C LYS A 245 -7.42 -22.74 -2.38
N THR A 246 -8.38 -23.65 -2.31
CA THR A 246 -8.18 -25.05 -2.63
C THR A 246 -8.58 -25.28 -4.09
N ILE A 247 -7.67 -25.81 -4.90
CA ILE A 247 -7.92 -26.15 -6.30
C ILE A 247 -7.61 -27.61 -6.57
N ALA A 248 -8.37 -28.22 -7.47
CA ALA A 248 -8.06 -29.53 -8.02
C ALA A 248 -7.03 -29.37 -9.15
N SER A 249 -5.89 -30.03 -9.03
CA SER A 249 -4.82 -30.05 -10.04
C SER A 249 -4.54 -31.49 -10.43
N LYS A 250 -4.40 -31.78 -11.72
CA LYS A 250 -3.97 -33.10 -12.17
C LYS A 250 -2.45 -33.22 -12.01
N ASN A 251 -1.97 -34.34 -11.47
CA ASN A 251 -0.54 -34.65 -11.47
C ASN A 251 -0.10 -35.19 -12.84
N HIS A 252 1.20 -35.40 -13.04
CA HIS A 252 1.75 -35.98 -14.28
C HIS A 252 1.21 -37.38 -14.61
N LYS A 253 0.59 -38.07 -13.63
CA LYS A 253 -0.04 -39.39 -13.78
C LYS A 253 -1.54 -39.31 -14.09
N GLY A 254 -2.11 -38.10 -14.21
CA GLY A 254 -3.52 -37.88 -14.51
C GLY A 254 -4.47 -37.96 -13.31
N GLU A 255 -3.96 -38.20 -12.10
CA GLU A 255 -4.74 -38.26 -10.86
C GLU A 255 -5.04 -36.84 -10.35
N THR A 256 -6.27 -36.63 -9.86
CA THR A 256 -6.66 -35.37 -9.25
C THR A 256 -6.05 -35.24 -7.86
N GLN A 257 -5.19 -34.24 -7.66
CA GLN A 257 -4.63 -33.86 -6.37
C GLN A 257 -5.16 -32.49 -5.94
N THR A 258 -5.39 -32.36 -4.63
CA THR A 258 -5.81 -31.11 -4.02
C THR A 258 -4.58 -30.22 -3.76
N LYS A 259 -4.51 -29.06 -4.40
CA LYS A 259 -3.46 -28.06 -4.18
C LYS A 259 -4.02 -26.86 -3.43
N TYR A 260 -3.30 -26.42 -2.41
CA TYR A 260 -3.63 -25.20 -1.66
C TYR A 260 -2.80 -24.04 -2.18
N LEU A 261 -3.47 -23.04 -2.75
CA LEU A 261 -2.89 -21.75 -3.05
C LEU A 261 -2.99 -20.88 -1.80
N VAL A 262 -1.85 -20.53 -1.21
CA VAL A 262 -1.78 -19.75 0.03
C VAL A 262 -1.03 -18.46 -0.25
N VAL A 263 -1.62 -17.34 0.13
CA VAL A 263 -0.99 -16.02 0.06
C VAL A 263 -1.04 -15.37 1.42
N GLU A 264 0.11 -14.92 1.91
CA GLU A 264 0.32 -14.30 3.21
C GLU A 264 0.44 -12.78 3.09
N GLY A 265 -0.20 -12.09 4.01
CA GLY A 265 0.09 -10.71 4.35
C GLY A 265 1.11 -10.62 5.49
N PRO A 266 1.15 -9.51 6.25
CA PRO A 266 0.19 -8.42 6.23
C PRO A 266 0.33 -7.50 5.00
N VAL A 267 -0.75 -6.86 4.56
CA VAL A 267 -0.80 -5.93 3.41
C VAL A 267 -1.40 -4.60 3.85
N CYS A 268 -1.01 -3.50 3.21
CA CYS A 268 -1.79 -2.26 3.23
C CYS A 268 -2.63 -2.21 1.95
N VAL A 269 -3.87 -1.74 2.03
CA VAL A 269 -4.79 -1.68 0.87
C VAL A 269 -5.23 -0.24 0.75
N ALA A 270 -5.04 0.32 -0.43
CA ALA A 270 -5.51 1.64 -0.82
C ALA A 270 -6.47 1.47 -2.00
N GLY A 271 -7.61 2.15 -1.97
CA GLY A 271 -8.53 2.13 -3.09
C GLY A 271 -9.21 3.47 -3.32
N CYS A 272 -9.54 3.76 -4.57
CA CYS A 272 -10.37 4.91 -4.92
C CYS A 272 -11.77 4.43 -5.35
N THR A 273 -12.80 5.20 -5.02
CA THR A 273 -14.18 4.92 -5.46
C THR A 273 -14.99 6.21 -5.51
N THR A 274 -16.02 6.21 -6.34
CA THR A 274 -17.03 7.28 -6.40
C THR A 274 -18.26 6.97 -5.54
N LYS A 275 -18.40 5.72 -5.09
CA LYS A 275 -19.53 5.27 -4.27
C LYS A 275 -19.23 5.56 -2.81
N GLU A 276 -19.89 6.57 -2.25
CA GLU A 276 -19.83 6.82 -0.79
C GLU A 276 -20.48 5.69 0.03
N HIS A 277 -21.35 4.89 -0.61
CA HIS A 277 -21.90 3.65 -0.06
C HIS A 277 -21.14 2.43 -0.60
N ILE A 278 -19.84 2.35 -0.32
CA ILE A 278 -19.14 1.06 -0.40
C ILE A 278 -19.81 0.13 0.62
N TYR A 279 -19.92 -1.17 0.31
CA TYR A 279 -20.37 -2.19 1.26
C TYR A 279 -19.84 -1.88 2.66
N GLU A 280 -20.74 -1.64 3.61
CA GLU A 280 -20.48 -1.13 4.96
C GLU A 280 -19.32 -1.88 5.66
N ASP A 281 -19.13 -3.14 5.29
CA ASP A 281 -18.01 -3.96 5.72
C ASP A 281 -16.62 -3.42 5.35
N ASN A 282 -16.38 -2.99 4.12
CA ASN A 282 -15.05 -2.57 3.67
C ASN A 282 -14.75 -1.14 4.11
N ALA A 283 -15.75 -0.26 4.05
CA ALA A 283 -15.64 1.13 4.50
C ALA A 283 -15.24 1.21 5.98
N ASN A 284 -15.78 0.32 6.81
CA ASN A 284 -15.48 0.27 8.23
C ASN A 284 -14.12 -0.36 8.58
N ARG A 285 -13.45 -1.03 7.64
CA ARG A 285 -12.10 -1.60 7.80
C ARG A 285 -11.00 -0.66 7.28
N SER A 286 -11.39 0.49 6.77
CA SER A 286 -10.49 1.47 6.17
C SER A 286 -10.70 2.87 6.78
N PHE A 287 -9.70 3.71 6.63
CA PHE A 287 -9.84 5.15 6.77
C PHE A 287 -10.50 5.69 5.51
N LEU A 288 -11.61 6.42 5.68
CA LEU A 288 -12.28 7.08 4.58
C LEU A 288 -11.74 8.50 4.53
N ILE A 289 -11.05 8.84 3.44
CA ILE A 289 -10.58 10.19 3.20
C ILE A 289 -11.44 10.81 2.10
N TYR A 290 -11.83 12.06 2.29
CA TYR A 290 -12.59 12.83 1.33
C TYR A 290 -11.63 13.86 0.74
N LEU A 291 -11.57 13.92 -0.58
CA LEU A 291 -10.73 14.91 -1.25
C LEU A 291 -11.31 16.31 -1.10
N ASP A 292 -10.41 17.29 -1.07
CA ASP A 292 -10.75 18.70 -1.06
C ASP A 292 -11.19 19.14 -2.47
N GLU A 293 -12.49 19.36 -2.63
CA GLU A 293 -13.12 19.89 -3.85
C GLU A 293 -13.20 21.43 -3.85
N SER A 294 -12.40 22.11 -3.00
CA SER A 294 -12.39 23.57 -2.92
C SER A 294 -11.75 24.22 -4.15
N THR A 295 -12.22 25.43 -4.48
CA THR A 295 -11.65 26.22 -5.58
C THR A 295 -10.19 26.61 -5.33
N ILE A 296 -9.79 26.74 -4.06
CA ILE A 296 -8.41 27.05 -3.66
C ILE A 296 -7.49 25.88 -4.03
N GLN A 297 -7.93 24.66 -3.76
CA GLN A 297 -7.19 23.45 -4.11
C GLN A 297 -7.09 23.28 -5.63
N ASP A 298 -8.18 23.51 -6.36
CA ASP A 298 -8.19 23.53 -7.83
C ASP A 298 -7.18 24.53 -8.40
N GLU A 299 -7.14 25.77 -7.86
CA GLU A 299 -6.19 26.80 -8.29
C GLU A 299 -4.74 26.41 -8.03
N LYS A 300 -4.44 25.78 -6.89
CA LYS A 300 -3.10 25.24 -6.58
C LYS A 300 -2.68 24.18 -7.60
N ILE A 301 -3.56 23.22 -7.90
CA ILE A 301 -3.29 22.14 -8.85
C ILE A 301 -3.08 22.71 -10.27
N MET A 302 -3.99 23.58 -10.72
CA MET A 302 -3.87 24.21 -12.04
C MET A 302 -2.63 25.10 -12.15
N GLY A 303 -2.26 25.78 -11.07
CA GLY A 303 -1.01 26.55 -10.97
C GLY A 303 0.20 25.67 -11.21
N TYR A 304 0.30 24.54 -10.50
CA TYR A 304 1.37 23.57 -10.67
C TYR A 304 1.42 22.98 -12.09
N GLN A 305 0.27 22.62 -12.67
CA GLN A 305 0.21 22.11 -14.05
C GLN A 305 0.74 23.13 -15.07
N ARG A 306 0.44 24.42 -14.88
CA ARG A 306 0.99 25.50 -15.71
C ARG A 306 2.50 25.64 -15.53
N GLN A 307 3.01 25.62 -14.30
CA GLN A 307 4.45 25.69 -14.01
C GLN A 307 5.22 24.51 -14.60
N LEU A 308 4.66 23.30 -14.49
CA LEU A 308 5.23 22.09 -15.10
C LEU A 308 5.30 22.23 -16.63
N SER A 309 4.21 22.67 -17.25
CA SER A 309 4.16 22.89 -18.71
C SER A 309 5.07 24.03 -19.17
N ALA A 310 5.34 25.01 -18.31
CA ALA A 310 6.27 26.12 -18.58
C ALA A 310 7.75 25.73 -18.39
N GLY A 311 8.03 24.53 -17.84
CA GLY A 311 9.39 24.10 -17.53
C GLY A 311 10.00 24.79 -16.31
N GLU A 312 9.19 25.41 -15.46
CA GLU A 312 9.63 26.10 -14.23
C GLU A 312 9.95 25.11 -13.09
N ILE A 313 9.49 23.86 -13.22
CA ILE A 313 9.63 22.83 -12.20
C ILE A 313 10.81 21.92 -12.55
N ASN A 314 11.73 21.78 -11.59
CA ASN A 314 12.84 20.84 -11.69
C ASN A 314 12.38 19.40 -11.38
N THR A 315 12.02 18.65 -12.42
CA THR A 315 11.58 17.25 -12.28
C THR A 315 12.66 16.32 -11.74
N TYR A 316 13.95 16.67 -11.92
CA TYR A 316 15.05 15.90 -11.37
C TYR A 316 15.07 16.00 -9.83
N GLU A 317 14.95 17.20 -9.29
CA GLU A 317 14.89 17.44 -7.84
C GLU A 317 13.66 16.75 -7.22
N GLN A 318 12.50 16.78 -7.89
CA GLN A 318 11.31 16.05 -7.42
C GLN A 318 11.57 14.55 -7.30
N LYS A 319 12.25 13.97 -8.29
CA LYS A 319 12.60 12.55 -8.31
C LYS A 319 13.64 12.21 -7.24
N GLU A 320 14.62 13.08 -7.00
CA GLU A 320 15.58 12.90 -5.90
C GLU A 320 14.88 12.89 -4.54
N ILE A 321 13.92 13.80 -4.31
CA ILE A 321 13.13 13.83 -3.07
C ILE A 321 12.25 12.59 -2.95
N GLN A 322 11.64 12.13 -4.05
CA GLN A 322 10.89 10.89 -4.09
C GLN A 322 11.77 9.69 -3.72
N GLU A 323 12.94 9.54 -4.34
CA GLU A 323 13.88 8.47 -4.04
C GLU A 323 14.38 8.54 -2.59
N PHE A 324 14.61 9.75 -2.09
CA PHE A 324 14.94 9.99 -0.69
C PHE A 324 13.84 9.47 0.24
N LEU A 325 12.57 9.85 0.03
CA LEU A 325 11.44 9.38 0.83
C LEU A 325 11.27 7.85 0.75
N GLN A 326 11.46 7.24 -0.43
CA GLN A 326 11.49 5.78 -0.56
C GLN A 326 12.64 5.16 0.25
N ASN A 327 13.82 5.77 0.25
CA ASN A 327 14.95 5.31 1.06
C ASN A 327 14.65 5.42 2.57
N THR A 328 13.96 6.48 3.04
CA THR A 328 13.50 6.57 4.43
C THR A 328 12.56 5.42 4.80
N GLN A 329 11.68 5.02 3.88
CA GLN A 329 10.78 3.89 4.07
C GLN A 329 11.53 2.55 4.15
N ARG A 330 12.61 2.38 3.37
CA ARG A 330 13.42 1.14 3.35
C ARG A 330 14.13 0.88 4.68
N ILE A 331 14.61 1.92 5.36
CA ILE A 331 15.36 1.75 6.62
C ILE A 331 14.48 1.42 7.82
N LEU A 332 13.18 1.74 7.79
CA LEU A 332 12.24 1.43 8.88
C LEU A 332 12.23 -0.07 9.18
N LYS A 333 12.48 -0.41 10.45
CA LYS A 333 12.54 -1.79 10.93
C LYS A 333 11.20 -2.20 11.54
N PRO A 334 10.76 -3.46 11.38
CA PRO A 334 9.62 -3.98 12.13
C PRO A 334 9.94 -3.96 13.63
N ILE A 335 9.17 -3.21 14.40
CA ILE A 335 9.28 -3.11 15.87
C ILE A 335 7.88 -3.10 16.49
N THR A 336 7.77 -3.68 17.68
CA THR A 336 6.51 -3.69 18.43
C THR A 336 6.30 -2.33 19.09
N VAL A 337 5.08 -1.81 19.00
CA VAL A 337 4.71 -0.52 19.59
C VAL A 337 3.75 -0.79 20.73
N ARG A 338 4.02 -0.20 21.90
CA ARG A 338 3.14 -0.27 23.07
C ARG A 338 2.64 1.12 23.41
N ASN A 339 1.31 1.28 23.49
CA ASN A 339 0.70 2.55 23.87
C ASN A 339 0.31 2.53 25.36
N PRO A 340 1.11 3.13 26.27
CA PRO A 340 0.80 3.14 27.71
C PRO A 340 -0.46 3.97 28.03
N TYR A 341 -0.87 4.85 27.11
CA TYR A 341 -2.02 5.73 27.27
C TYR A 341 -3.32 5.13 26.70
N ALA A 342 -3.27 3.94 26.07
CA ALA A 342 -4.40 3.34 25.36
C ALA A 342 -5.69 3.28 26.21
N ASN A 343 -5.58 2.94 27.49
CA ASN A 343 -6.74 2.82 28.40
C ASN A 343 -7.36 4.17 28.80
N LYS A 344 -6.68 5.28 28.54
CA LYS A 344 -7.13 6.65 28.88
C LYS A 344 -7.73 7.37 27.67
N LEU A 345 -7.56 6.81 26.48
CA LEU A 345 -8.07 7.35 25.22
C LEU A 345 -9.53 6.97 25.04
N ASN A 346 -10.39 7.97 24.86
CA ASN A 346 -11.81 7.78 24.60
C ASN A 346 -12.23 8.54 23.34
N LEU A 347 -13.13 7.93 22.56
CA LEU A 347 -13.75 8.59 21.41
C LEU A 347 -15.06 9.29 21.81
N PRO A 348 -15.44 10.36 21.09
CA PRO A 348 -16.76 10.97 21.22
C PRO A 348 -17.89 9.97 20.97
N GLN A 349 -18.98 10.08 21.73
CA GLN A 349 -20.16 9.20 21.57
C GLN A 349 -20.90 9.42 20.24
N SER A 350 -20.70 10.56 19.59
CA SER A 350 -21.27 10.91 18.28
C SER A 350 -20.68 10.11 17.12
N VAL A 351 -19.52 9.47 17.32
CA VAL A 351 -18.83 8.71 16.26
C VAL A 351 -19.60 7.43 15.93
N PHE A 352 -19.93 7.23 14.65
CA PHE A 352 -20.55 5.98 14.22
C PHE A 352 -19.59 4.79 14.38
N LYS A 353 -20.17 3.63 14.74
CA LYS A 353 -19.46 2.35 14.92
C LYS A 353 -18.23 2.46 15.85
N PRO A 354 -18.42 2.89 17.12
CA PRO A 354 -17.32 3.30 18.01
C PRO A 354 -16.25 2.23 18.25
N ARG A 355 -16.62 0.93 18.25
CA ARG A 355 -15.67 -0.17 18.44
C ARG A 355 -14.59 -0.25 17.36
N ARG A 356 -14.97 -0.12 16.07
CA ARG A 356 -14.02 -0.17 14.95
C ARG A 356 -13.20 1.11 14.89
N THR A 357 -13.84 2.25 15.09
CA THR A 357 -13.16 3.54 15.09
C THR A 357 -12.14 3.64 16.23
N ASN A 358 -12.43 3.09 17.41
CA ASN A 358 -11.48 3.03 18.52
C ASN A 358 -10.23 2.22 18.16
N ASN A 359 -10.42 1.06 17.53
CA ASN A 359 -9.28 0.24 17.09
C ASN A 359 -8.43 0.99 16.04
N HIS A 360 -9.07 1.62 15.06
CA HIS A 360 -8.37 2.43 14.06
C HIS A 360 -7.61 3.60 14.70
N TYR A 361 -8.22 4.28 15.67
CA TYR A 361 -7.59 5.38 16.40
C TYR A 361 -6.31 4.92 17.12
N LEU A 362 -6.38 3.83 17.89
CA LEU A 362 -5.21 3.26 18.56
C LEU A 362 -4.14 2.81 17.57
N GLN A 363 -4.52 2.07 16.53
CA GLN A 363 -3.58 1.59 15.50
C GLN A 363 -2.90 2.73 14.74
N PHE A 364 -3.59 3.86 14.53
CA PHE A 364 -3.02 5.04 13.88
C PHE A 364 -2.02 5.78 14.75
N ILE A 365 -2.32 5.96 16.04
CA ILE A 365 -1.35 6.50 17.01
C ILE A 365 -0.08 5.64 17.00
N GLU A 366 -0.24 4.32 17.06
CA GLU A 366 0.90 3.41 17.01
C GLU A 366 1.63 3.43 15.64
N ALA A 367 0.95 3.75 14.54
CA ALA A 367 1.58 3.92 13.23
C ALA A 367 2.44 5.20 13.18
N ILE A 368 2.00 6.27 13.85
CA ILE A 368 2.81 7.47 14.05
C ILE A 368 4.03 7.14 14.93
N THR A 369 3.83 6.53 16.10
CA THR A 369 4.96 6.10 16.95
C THR A 369 5.96 5.22 16.20
N PHE A 370 5.47 4.30 15.34
CA PHE A 370 6.31 3.46 14.47
C PHE A 370 7.14 4.27 13.46
N TYR A 371 6.58 5.35 12.92
CA TYR A 371 7.32 6.25 12.02
C TYR A 371 8.43 6.99 12.78
N TYR A 372 8.15 7.39 14.01
CA TYR A 372 9.11 8.01 14.94
C TYR A 372 10.11 7.01 15.57
N GLN A 373 10.20 5.76 15.12
CA GLN A 373 10.99 4.71 15.79
C GLN A 373 12.46 5.05 16.07
N TYR A 374 13.07 5.95 15.29
CA TYR A 374 14.45 6.42 15.48
C TYR A 374 14.59 7.51 16.54
N GLN A 375 13.48 8.11 16.98
CA GLN A 375 13.42 9.12 18.05
C GLN A 375 12.92 8.56 19.38
N ARG A 376 12.50 7.28 19.39
CA ARG A 376 11.97 6.62 20.58
C ARG A 376 13.01 5.69 21.16
N GLU A 377 13.10 5.67 22.49
CA GLU A 377 13.98 4.74 23.19
C GLU A 377 13.46 3.31 23.00
N GLN A 378 14.33 2.43 22.52
CA GLN A 378 14.02 1.01 22.40
C GLN A 378 14.15 0.34 23.78
N GLN A 379 13.06 -0.26 24.23
CA GLN A 379 13.00 -1.00 25.48
C GLN A 379 12.92 -2.50 25.18
N THR A 380 13.44 -3.31 26.10
CA THR A 380 13.36 -4.77 26.03
C THR A 380 12.44 -5.26 27.13
N ASP A 381 11.45 -6.05 26.77
CA ASP A 381 10.59 -6.71 27.76
C ASP A 381 11.43 -7.73 28.55
N LYS A 382 11.40 -7.62 29.88
CA LYS A 382 12.17 -8.49 30.77
C LYS A 382 11.66 -9.94 30.80
N GLU A 383 10.40 -10.17 30.45
CA GLU A 383 9.78 -11.49 30.47
C GLU A 383 9.86 -12.19 29.11
N THR A 384 9.64 -11.46 28.01
CA THR A 384 9.60 -12.06 26.66
C THR A 384 10.87 -11.85 25.85
N GLY A 385 11.73 -10.89 26.24
CA GLY A 385 12.89 -10.46 25.45
C GLY A 385 12.54 -9.68 24.19
N GLU A 386 11.26 -9.29 24.01
CA GLU A 386 10.81 -8.57 22.83
C GLU A 386 11.21 -7.08 22.88
N MET A 387 11.76 -6.57 21.78
CA MET A 387 12.07 -5.15 21.63
C MET A 387 10.79 -4.36 21.29
N TYR A 388 10.54 -3.29 22.03
CA TYR A 388 9.41 -2.41 21.78
C TYR A 388 9.77 -0.93 21.96
N ILE A 389 8.94 -0.07 21.38
CA ILE A 389 8.95 1.39 21.61
C ILE A 389 7.61 1.83 22.19
N GLU A 390 7.64 2.90 22.98
CA GLU A 390 6.45 3.43 23.63
C GLU A 390 5.91 4.68 22.92
N THR A 391 4.58 4.76 22.86
CA THR A 391 3.87 5.94 22.36
C THR A 391 4.07 7.13 23.32
N THR A 392 4.36 8.29 22.74
CA THR A 392 4.50 9.56 23.47
C THR A 392 3.23 10.42 23.37
N LEU A 393 3.16 11.49 24.18
CA LEU A 393 2.07 12.45 24.10
C LEU A 393 2.01 13.19 22.75
N GLU A 394 3.18 13.45 22.16
CA GLU A 394 3.30 14.10 20.85
C GLU A 394 2.65 13.23 19.75
N ASP A 395 2.86 11.91 19.79
CA ASP A 395 2.24 10.98 18.83
C ASP A 395 0.71 11.04 18.87
N ILE A 396 0.13 11.19 20.06
CA ILE A 396 -1.32 11.30 20.26
C ILE A 396 -1.83 12.66 19.75
N GLU A 397 -1.09 13.74 19.99
CA GLU A 397 -1.43 15.08 19.52
C GLU A 397 -1.44 15.14 17.98
N ASN A 398 -0.40 14.58 17.35
CA ASN A 398 -0.29 14.43 15.91
C ASN A 398 -1.41 13.54 15.34
N ALA A 399 -1.75 12.43 16.01
CA ALA A 399 -2.86 11.58 15.61
C ALA A 399 -4.21 12.32 15.67
N ASN A 400 -4.46 13.09 16.73
CA ASN A 400 -5.69 13.87 16.90
C ASN A 400 -5.83 14.91 15.80
N MET A 401 -4.75 15.62 15.47
CA MET A 401 -4.73 16.60 14.40
C MET A 401 -5.11 15.99 13.05
N LEU A 402 -4.46 14.88 12.67
CA LEU A 402 -4.69 14.24 11.36
C LEU A 402 -6.02 13.50 11.26
N LEU A 403 -6.53 12.95 12.36
CA LEU A 403 -7.79 12.19 12.36
C LEU A 403 -9.02 13.06 12.61
N LYS A 404 -8.86 14.32 13.03
CA LYS A 404 -9.99 15.22 13.32
C LYS A 404 -11.01 15.23 12.20
N GLU A 405 -10.57 15.47 10.97
CA GLU A 405 -11.46 15.53 9.81
C GLU A 405 -12.09 14.18 9.49
N VAL A 406 -11.31 13.09 9.57
CA VAL A 406 -11.83 11.73 9.33
C VAL A 406 -12.89 11.35 10.36
N LEU A 407 -12.68 11.68 11.64
CA LEU A 407 -13.64 11.42 12.72
C LEU A 407 -14.89 12.29 12.58
N LEU A 408 -14.72 13.55 12.17
CA LEU A 408 -15.82 14.47 11.92
C LEU A 408 -16.72 13.94 10.80
N ARG A 409 -16.13 13.52 9.67
CA ARG A 409 -16.87 12.91 8.55
C ARG A 409 -17.52 11.58 8.94
N LYS A 410 -16.87 10.77 9.78
CA LYS A 410 -17.47 9.53 10.33
C LYS A 410 -18.56 9.76 11.38
N SER A 411 -18.73 10.98 11.87
CA SER A 411 -19.81 11.36 12.80
C SER A 411 -20.94 12.08 12.06
N ASP A 412 -20.77 12.35 10.77
CA ASP A 412 -21.70 13.07 9.94
C ASP A 412 -22.70 12.11 9.28
N GLU A 413 -23.99 12.41 9.42
CA GLU A 413 -25.07 11.63 8.79
C GLU A 413 -25.17 11.89 7.27
N LEU A 414 -24.57 12.98 6.79
CA LEU A 414 -24.58 13.36 5.38
C LEU A 414 -23.44 12.69 4.60
N THR A 415 -23.72 12.46 3.32
CA THR A 415 -22.66 12.15 2.35
C THR A 415 -21.76 13.37 2.17
N GLY A 416 -20.47 13.17 1.88
CA GLY A 416 -19.51 14.24 1.66
C GLY A 416 -19.98 15.23 0.61
N SER A 417 -20.52 14.71 -0.50
CA SER A 417 -21.11 15.52 -1.57
C SER A 417 -22.32 16.36 -1.10
N CYS A 418 -23.19 15.79 -0.27
CA CYS A 418 -24.37 16.48 0.27
C CYS A 418 -23.98 17.52 1.33
N ARG A 419 -22.97 17.23 2.15
CA ARG A 419 -22.39 18.17 3.12
C ARG A 419 -21.76 19.37 2.41
N ASN A 420 -20.94 19.15 1.37
CA ASN A 420 -20.36 20.23 0.57
C ASN A 420 -21.45 21.10 -0.07
N TYR A 421 -22.52 20.49 -0.58
CA TYR A 421 -23.69 21.22 -1.08
C TYR A 421 -24.36 22.09 0.00
N LEU A 422 -24.52 21.57 1.22
CA LEU A 422 -25.13 22.31 2.33
C LEU A 422 -24.27 23.50 2.75
N GLU A 423 -22.95 23.35 2.84
CA GLU A 423 -22.05 24.45 3.19
C GLU A 423 -22.02 25.53 2.11
N ASN A 424 -21.97 25.16 0.82
CA ASN A 424 -22.11 26.10 -0.29
C ASN A 424 -23.46 26.84 -0.28
N LEU A 425 -24.53 26.14 0.10
CA LEU A 425 -25.85 26.74 0.28
C LEU A 425 -25.88 27.75 1.43
N LYS A 426 -25.26 27.42 2.58
CA LYS A 426 -25.14 28.34 3.72
C LYS A 426 -24.36 29.60 3.33
N GLU A 427 -23.24 29.45 2.63
CA GLU A 427 -22.42 30.57 2.15
C GLU A 427 -23.19 31.46 1.17
N TYR A 428 -23.92 30.87 0.23
CA TYR A 428 -24.78 31.59 -0.69
C TYR A 428 -25.85 32.42 0.04
N LEU A 429 -26.54 31.83 1.00
CA LEU A 429 -27.58 32.48 1.79
C LEU A 429 -27.02 33.64 2.62
N LYS A 430 -25.84 33.44 3.22
CA LYS A 430 -25.12 34.47 3.98
C LYS A 430 -24.71 35.64 3.08
N THR A 431 -24.13 35.36 1.91
CA THR A 431 -23.68 36.37 0.94
C THR A 431 -24.84 37.19 0.39
N LYS A 432 -25.97 36.55 0.08
CA LYS A 432 -27.18 37.21 -0.42
C LYS A 432 -28.10 37.75 0.69
N LYS A 433 -27.74 37.54 1.97
CA LYS A 433 -28.54 37.92 3.15
C LYS A 433 -29.99 37.41 3.08
N LYS A 434 -30.19 36.18 2.63
CA LYS A 434 -31.51 35.54 2.49
C LYS A 434 -31.74 34.54 3.61
N LYS A 435 -32.98 34.50 4.13
CA LYS A 435 -33.40 33.51 5.15
C LYS A 435 -34.09 32.29 4.54
N ASP A 436 -34.58 32.42 3.31
CA ASP A 436 -35.27 31.37 2.57
C ASP A 436 -34.80 31.34 1.11
N PHE A 437 -34.94 30.18 0.47
CA PHE A 437 -34.54 29.96 -0.92
C PHE A 437 -35.53 29.08 -1.67
N THR A 438 -35.43 29.10 -2.99
CA THR A 438 -36.14 28.17 -3.87
C THR A 438 -35.15 27.18 -4.49
N ALA A 439 -35.62 25.96 -4.81
CA ALA A 439 -34.77 24.97 -5.48
C ALA A 439 -34.23 25.51 -6.83
N LEU A 440 -35.04 26.22 -7.61
CA LEU A 440 -34.63 26.76 -8.91
C LEU A 440 -33.48 27.77 -8.78
N GLU A 441 -33.53 28.63 -7.77
CA GLU A 441 -32.51 29.65 -7.51
C GLU A 441 -31.16 29.01 -7.19
N VAL A 442 -31.14 28.10 -6.21
CA VAL A 442 -29.92 27.39 -5.80
C VAL A 442 -29.35 26.56 -6.95
N ARG A 443 -30.22 25.93 -7.75
CA ARG A 443 -29.81 25.14 -8.91
C ARG A 443 -29.09 25.97 -9.97
N LYS A 444 -29.58 27.18 -10.25
CA LYS A 444 -28.95 28.10 -11.20
C LYS A 444 -27.60 28.61 -10.69
N GLN A 445 -27.52 28.90 -9.39
CA GLN A 445 -26.30 29.42 -8.78
C GLN A 445 -25.20 28.35 -8.70
N LEU A 446 -25.53 27.18 -8.14
CA LEU A 446 -24.57 26.09 -7.91
C LEU A 446 -24.38 25.18 -9.14
N ARG A 447 -25.08 25.46 -10.25
CA ARG A 447 -24.99 24.73 -11.53
C ARG A 447 -25.18 23.21 -11.40
N LEU A 448 -26.15 22.79 -10.59
CA LEU A 448 -26.40 21.37 -10.33
C LEU A 448 -27.51 20.77 -11.22
N PRO A 449 -27.42 19.48 -11.59
CA PRO A 449 -28.54 18.76 -12.21
C PRO A 449 -29.77 18.71 -11.28
N LYS A 450 -30.97 18.76 -11.88
CA LYS A 450 -32.25 18.73 -11.13
C LYS A 450 -32.37 17.50 -10.22
N THR A 451 -31.98 16.33 -10.72
CA THR A 451 -32.08 15.04 -10.03
C THR A 451 -31.15 14.97 -8.82
N THR A 452 -29.91 15.43 -8.98
CA THR A 452 -28.91 15.52 -7.91
C THR A 452 -29.37 16.45 -6.80
N GLN A 453 -29.82 17.67 -7.15
CA GLN A 453 -30.36 18.61 -6.17
C GLN A 453 -31.56 18.03 -5.42
N TRP A 454 -32.49 17.39 -6.11
CA TRP A 454 -33.67 16.78 -5.49
C TRP A 454 -33.26 15.71 -4.47
N ARG A 455 -32.26 14.87 -4.79
CA ARG A 455 -31.69 13.90 -3.85
C ARG A 455 -31.11 14.56 -2.61
N TYR A 456 -30.29 15.61 -2.78
CA TYR A 456 -29.72 16.33 -1.64
C TYR A 456 -30.80 16.98 -0.78
N HIS A 457 -31.79 17.66 -1.38
CA HIS A 457 -32.92 18.23 -0.64
C HIS A 457 -33.70 17.18 0.13
N LYS A 458 -33.95 16.01 -0.47
CA LYS A 458 -34.60 14.90 0.23
C LYS A 458 -33.79 14.49 1.47
N GLN A 459 -32.49 14.23 1.32
CA GLN A 459 -31.61 13.86 2.43
C GLN A 459 -31.57 14.94 3.52
N LEU A 460 -31.46 16.21 3.14
CA LEU A 460 -31.44 17.33 4.09
C LEU A 460 -32.77 17.54 4.83
N ILE A 461 -33.90 17.22 4.21
CA ILE A 461 -35.22 17.23 4.88
C ILE A 461 -35.32 16.06 5.85
N ASP A 462 -34.91 14.86 5.41
CA ASP A 462 -34.93 13.64 6.23
C ASP A 462 -34.02 13.79 7.47
N SER A 463 -32.90 14.50 7.35
CA SER A 463 -32.00 14.88 8.46
C SER A 463 -32.41 16.17 9.21
N TYR A 464 -33.59 16.75 8.93
CA TYR A 464 -34.11 17.96 9.58
C TYR A 464 -33.24 19.24 9.44
N LEU A 465 -32.28 19.26 8.52
CA LEU A 465 -31.38 20.40 8.30
C LEU A 465 -32.03 21.51 7.46
N ILE A 466 -32.99 21.16 6.61
CA ILE A 466 -33.83 22.12 5.89
C ILE A 466 -35.33 21.83 6.11
N GLN A 467 -36.14 22.88 6.14
CA GLN A 467 -37.59 22.80 6.29
C GLN A 467 -38.31 23.46 5.11
N LEU A 468 -39.41 22.83 4.69
CA LEU A 468 -40.27 23.33 3.62
C LEU A 468 -41.28 24.34 4.17
N ILE A 469 -41.24 25.57 3.66
CA ILE A 469 -42.19 26.64 3.97
C ILE A 469 -43.27 26.67 2.89
N LYS A 470 -44.50 26.27 3.23
CA LYS A 470 -45.68 26.44 2.36
C LYS A 470 -46.30 27.81 2.61
N GLN A 471 -46.19 28.74 1.66
CA GLN A 471 -46.97 29.99 1.68
C GLN A 471 -48.33 29.76 0.98
N LYS A 472 -49.44 30.06 1.67
CA LYS A 472 -50.79 30.04 1.07
C LYS A 472 -50.82 30.98 -0.14
N GLY A 473 -51.22 30.46 -1.32
CA GLY A 473 -51.41 31.25 -2.54
C GLY A 473 -50.21 31.34 -3.50
N LYS A 474 -49.05 30.73 -3.20
CA LYS A 474 -47.90 30.65 -4.14
C LYS A 474 -47.60 29.22 -4.54
N GLN A 475 -47.39 28.97 -5.84
CA GLN A 475 -47.06 27.63 -6.36
C GLN A 475 -45.61 27.18 -6.10
N THR A 476 -44.72 28.08 -5.67
CA THR A 476 -43.29 27.76 -5.50
C THR A 476 -42.96 27.32 -4.07
N ASN A 477 -42.46 26.09 -3.92
CA ASN A 477 -41.91 25.59 -2.66
C ASN A 477 -40.68 26.40 -2.25
N ARG A 478 -40.69 26.92 -1.02
CA ARG A 478 -39.55 27.60 -0.40
C ARG A 478 -38.99 26.74 0.73
N TYR A 479 -37.69 26.88 0.96
CA TYR A 479 -36.95 26.15 1.97
C TYR A 479 -36.21 27.11 2.89
N LYS A 480 -36.01 26.72 4.15
CA LYS A 480 -35.23 27.45 5.15
C LYS A 480 -34.31 26.48 5.89
N LEU A 481 -33.13 26.97 6.29
CA LEU A 481 -32.19 26.24 7.16
C LEU A 481 -32.71 26.19 8.59
N THR A 482 -32.63 25.02 9.23
CA THR A 482 -33.02 24.84 10.63
C THR A 482 -31.91 25.30 11.58
N ASN A 483 -30.68 24.83 11.35
CA ASN A 483 -29.49 25.20 12.12
C ASN A 483 -28.32 25.54 11.17
N GLU A 484 -27.78 26.74 11.30
CA GLU A 484 -26.63 27.20 10.51
C GLU A 484 -25.28 26.70 11.07
N LYS A 485 -25.23 26.42 12.38
CA LYS A 485 -24.00 26.09 13.13
C LYS A 485 -23.84 24.61 13.48
N GLU A 486 -24.74 23.74 13.01
CA GLU A 486 -24.73 22.30 13.36
C GLU A 486 -23.36 21.63 13.12
N TYR A 487 -22.71 21.88 11.99
CA TYR A 487 -21.39 21.31 11.70
C TYR A 487 -20.28 21.84 12.64
N GLN A 488 -20.32 23.13 12.99
CA GLN A 488 -19.38 23.74 13.94
C GLN A 488 -19.59 23.21 15.36
N GLU A 489 -20.84 22.95 15.75
CA GLU A 489 -21.19 22.34 17.03
C GLU A 489 -20.67 20.90 17.10
N LEU A 490 -20.83 20.12 16.02
CA LEU A 490 -20.30 18.76 15.93
C LEU A 490 -18.76 18.75 16.00
N GLU A 491 -18.11 19.64 15.25
CA GLU A 491 -16.65 19.80 15.29
C GLU A 491 -16.15 20.18 16.69
N ALA A 492 -16.81 21.14 17.35
CA ALA A 492 -16.46 21.56 18.70
C ALA A 492 -16.63 20.43 19.72
N GLN A 493 -17.68 19.61 19.61
CA GLN A 493 -17.88 18.45 20.48
C GLN A 493 -16.76 17.42 20.33
N ILE A 494 -16.38 17.10 19.09
CA ILE A 494 -15.29 16.14 18.82
C ILE A 494 -13.97 16.68 19.36
N GLN A 495 -13.67 17.96 19.08
CA GLN A 495 -12.45 18.62 19.54
C GLN A 495 -12.37 18.61 21.08
N THR A 496 -13.46 18.99 21.76
CA THR A 496 -13.52 19.05 23.22
C THR A 496 -13.21 17.69 23.84
N VAL A 497 -13.76 16.60 23.30
CA VAL A 497 -13.51 15.25 23.84
C VAL A 497 -12.05 14.82 23.64
N LEU A 498 -11.47 15.11 22.48
CA LEU A 498 -10.06 14.77 22.19
C LEU A 498 -9.11 15.58 23.09
N ASP A 499 -9.36 16.88 23.24
CA ASP A 499 -8.56 17.78 24.07
C ASP A 499 -8.72 17.48 25.57
N ASP A 500 -9.93 17.11 26.02
CA ASP A 500 -10.19 16.66 27.38
C ASP A 500 -9.45 15.35 27.70
N CYS A 501 -9.40 14.41 26.77
CA CYS A 501 -8.63 13.18 26.94
C CYS A 501 -7.14 13.50 27.04
N LEU A 502 -6.64 14.33 26.12
CA LEU A 502 -5.23 14.70 26.07
C LEU A 502 -4.78 15.49 27.30
N SER A 503 -5.61 16.43 27.78
CA SER A 503 -5.35 17.19 29.02
C SER A 503 -5.37 16.30 30.27
N LYS A 504 -6.30 15.34 30.38
CA LYS A 504 -6.30 14.35 31.47
C LYS A 504 -5.03 13.51 31.48
N ILE A 505 -4.55 13.10 30.31
CA ILE A 505 -3.30 12.36 30.20
C ILE A 505 -2.11 13.24 30.61
N LYS A 506 -2.01 14.47 30.07
CA LYS A 506 -0.97 15.47 30.44
C LYS A 506 -0.93 15.71 31.96
N ASN A 507 -2.09 15.89 32.59
CA ASN A 507 -2.21 16.09 34.04
C ASN A 507 -1.77 14.87 34.85
N THR A 508 -2.04 13.65 34.38
CA THR A 508 -1.61 12.44 35.07
C THR A 508 -0.09 12.27 35.00
N VAL A 509 0.51 12.54 33.84
CA VAL A 509 1.97 12.46 33.64
C VAL A 509 2.71 13.52 34.48
N CYS A 510 2.19 14.76 34.53
CA CYS A 510 2.72 15.80 35.42
C CYS A 510 2.55 15.44 36.91
N GLY A 511 1.42 14.84 37.30
CA GLY A 511 1.16 14.43 38.69
C GLY A 511 2.11 13.34 39.20
N ASP A 512 2.49 12.39 38.35
CA ASP A 512 3.45 11.33 38.70
C ASP A 512 4.90 11.85 38.76
N SER A 513 5.25 12.88 37.99
CA SER A 513 6.56 13.54 38.07
C SER A 513 6.80 14.29 39.39
N LEU A 514 5.73 14.73 40.08
CA LEU A 514 5.81 15.37 41.40
C LEU A 514 5.91 14.34 42.55
N ARG A 515 5.46 13.10 42.33
CA ARG A 515 5.49 12.03 43.35
C ARG A 515 6.79 11.22 43.39
N SER A 516 7.70 11.39 42.43
CA SER A 516 9.00 10.69 42.39
C SER A 516 10.13 11.38 43.17
N SER A 517 9.86 12.48 43.89
CA SER A 517 10.83 13.06 44.84
C SER A 517 10.83 12.26 46.16
N VAL A 518 11.69 11.25 46.22
CA VAL A 518 11.99 10.48 47.44
C VAL A 518 12.34 11.44 48.60
N PRO A 519 11.67 11.38 49.76
CA PRO A 519 12.07 12.18 50.92
C PRO A 519 13.44 11.69 51.41
N LYS A 520 14.41 12.60 51.50
CA LYS A 520 15.71 12.35 52.14
C LYS A 520 15.49 11.77 53.54
N ARG A 521 15.94 10.54 53.73
CA ARG A 521 15.97 9.77 54.97
C ARG A 521 16.61 10.62 56.10
N SER A 522 15.82 11.01 57.09
CA SER A 522 16.30 11.73 58.28
C SER A 522 16.96 10.77 59.27
N LYS A 523 18.24 11.05 59.54
CA LYS A 523 19.14 10.67 60.64
C LYS A 523 18.70 9.62 61.68
N SER A 524 19.63 8.69 61.89
CA SER A 524 19.84 7.75 63.01
C SER A 524 19.33 8.19 64.38
N LYS A 525 18.63 7.29 65.08
CA LYS A 525 18.41 7.38 66.53
C LYS A 525 18.88 6.08 67.20
N MET A 526 19.79 6.27 68.16
CA MET A 526 20.51 5.30 68.99
C MET A 526 19.64 4.20 69.57
N GLU A 527 20.23 2.99 69.60
CA GLU A 527 19.90 1.90 70.52
C GLU A 527 19.87 2.40 71.97
N ARG A 528 18.82 2.00 72.70
CA ARG A 528 18.85 1.89 74.15
C ARG A 528 18.38 0.50 74.55
N LEU A 529 19.34 -0.31 75.00
CA LEU A 529 19.11 -1.47 75.84
C LEU A 529 18.30 -1.08 77.09
N ASN A 530 17.35 -1.94 77.48
CA ASN A 530 17.10 -2.31 78.88
C ASN A 530 16.21 -3.58 78.88
N LYS A 531 16.81 -4.73 79.19
CA LYS A 531 16.78 -5.39 80.51
C LYS A 531 15.42 -6.02 80.84
N THR A 532 15.38 -7.32 80.54
CA THR A 532 14.61 -8.38 81.19
C THR A 532 14.44 -8.15 82.70
N LYS A 533 13.20 -8.25 83.17
CA LYS A 533 12.86 -8.63 84.55
C LYS A 533 12.03 -9.91 84.51
N THR A 534 12.54 -10.91 85.18
CA THR A 534 11.96 -12.21 85.54
C THR A 534 10.97 -12.10 86.71
N ALA A 535 10.24 -13.20 86.91
CA ALA A 535 9.36 -13.60 88.03
C ALA A 535 7.89 -13.16 87.90
N ASN A 536 6.88 -14.02 87.97
CA ASN A 536 6.76 -15.41 88.46
C ASN A 536 5.90 -16.26 87.53
#